data_AF-G2KST1-F1
#
_entry.id   AF-G2KST1-F1
#
_cell.length_a   1.000
_cell.length_b   1.000
_cell.length_c   1.000
_cell.angle_alpha   90.00
_cell.angle_beta   90.00
_cell.angle_gamma   90.00
#
_symmetry.space_group_name_H-M   'P 1'
#
loop_
_entity.id
_entity.type
_entity.pdbx_description
1 polymer ?
#
loop_
_entity_poly.entity_id
_entity_poly.type
_entity_poly.pdbx_seq_one_letter_code
_entity_poly.pdbx_strand_id
1 'polypeptide(L)'
;MAGMDGIKVGSLTMFNFDLTKSLTKKADPDFMAKIEKIKELEYTKPKNLEDHPSQKLYAEVVVDGKTVAKLYNSGVMETSNAAYGKISKLDSVSDPQGSGPALAQQRAEEIAKALGGTVVMSKDALTPAQWAKVPPVEFEVDYAAMAADAARESVEARDGSAETLVKTQIIATQQNEGAPEEPEEETHSVVDEFLEFASMSYEEKVRAMILKSAGVTEEELAAMSPEERAKIEEKIREKVEEAVNNGEFA
;
A
#
# COMPACT_ATOMS: atom_id res chain seq x y z
N MET A 1 25.78 4.24 -52.05
CA MET A 1 25.81 5.10 -50.85
C MET A 1 24.70 6.12 -51.02
N ALA A 2 23.57 5.93 -50.34
CA ALA A 2 22.47 6.87 -50.32
C ALA A 2 22.57 7.69 -49.02
N GLY A 3 22.72 9.00 -49.14
CA GLY A 3 22.75 9.92 -48.01
C GLY A 3 21.37 10.02 -47.37
N MET A 4 21.31 9.92 -46.04
CA MET A 4 20.11 10.17 -45.25
C MET A 4 20.03 11.67 -45.00
N ASP A 5 19.09 12.34 -45.68
CA ASP A 5 18.76 13.74 -45.41
C ASP A 5 18.12 13.86 -44.02
N GLY A 6 18.70 14.74 -43.18
CA GLY A 6 18.22 15.02 -41.84
C GLY A 6 16.86 15.72 -41.83
N ILE A 7 16.07 15.44 -40.78
CA ILE A 7 14.76 16.05 -40.55
C ILE A 7 14.94 17.57 -40.37
N LYS A 8 14.26 18.37 -41.19
CA LYS A 8 14.27 19.83 -41.09
C LYS A 8 13.53 20.26 -39.81
N VAL A 9 14.25 20.95 -38.92
CA VAL A 9 13.76 21.45 -37.62
C VAL A 9 12.48 22.32 -37.74
N GLY A 10 12.24 22.92 -38.91
CA GLY A 10 11.02 23.68 -39.21
C GLY A 10 9.72 22.87 -39.37
N SER A 11 9.76 21.53 -39.34
CA SER A 11 8.56 20.67 -39.36
C SER A 11 8.17 20.09 -38.00
N LEU A 12 8.89 20.42 -36.93
CA LEU A 12 8.43 20.07 -35.58
C LEU A 12 7.24 20.97 -35.23
N THR A 13 6.06 20.37 -35.21
CA THR A 13 4.88 21.02 -34.62
C THR A 13 5.16 21.22 -33.13
N MET A 14 5.13 22.46 -32.64
CA MET A 14 5.18 22.74 -31.20
C MET A 14 4.16 21.87 -30.48
N PHE A 15 4.57 21.23 -29.38
CA PHE A 15 3.67 20.56 -28.46
C PHE A 15 2.48 21.48 -28.15
N ASN A 16 1.28 21.05 -28.53
CA ASN A 16 0.08 21.82 -28.30
C ASN A 16 -0.28 21.76 -26.80
N PHE A 17 0.11 22.81 -26.07
CA PHE A 17 -0.09 22.91 -24.61
C PHE A 17 -1.58 22.92 -24.21
N ASP A 18 -2.50 23.07 -25.17
CA ASP A 18 -3.95 23.11 -24.93
C ASP A 18 -4.54 21.76 -24.48
N LEU A 19 -3.80 20.65 -24.63
CA LEU A 19 -4.21 19.36 -24.04
C LEU A 19 -4.24 19.42 -22.50
N THR A 20 -3.43 20.28 -21.89
CA THR A 20 -3.32 20.41 -20.42
C THR A 20 -4.52 21.10 -19.79
N LYS A 21 -5.27 21.93 -20.53
CA LYS A 21 -6.50 22.56 -20.03
C LYS A 21 -7.65 21.58 -19.85
N SER A 22 -7.64 20.43 -20.52
CA SER A 22 -8.66 19.40 -20.32
C SER A 22 -8.43 18.54 -19.06
N LEU A 23 -7.22 18.59 -18.49
CA LEU A 23 -6.85 17.90 -17.24
C LEU A 23 -7.29 18.63 -15.97
N THR A 24 -7.85 19.84 -16.08
CA THR A 24 -8.29 20.65 -14.92
C THR A 24 -9.78 20.52 -14.58
N LYS A 25 -10.52 19.61 -15.23
CA LYS A 25 -11.87 19.28 -14.75
C LYS A 25 -11.75 18.63 -13.38
N LYS A 26 -12.15 19.38 -12.33
CA LYS A 26 -12.42 18.83 -10.99
C LYS A 26 -13.09 17.48 -11.14
N ALA A 27 -12.56 16.47 -10.46
CA ALA A 27 -13.17 15.15 -10.43
C ALA A 27 -14.67 15.27 -10.14
N ASP A 28 -15.48 14.58 -10.92
CA ASP A 28 -16.94 14.57 -10.78
C ASP A 28 -17.29 14.20 -9.32
N PRO A 29 -18.05 15.03 -8.58
CA PRO A 29 -18.40 14.74 -7.19
C PRO A 29 -19.07 13.36 -7.01
N ASP A 30 -19.87 12.92 -7.96
CA ASP A 30 -20.52 11.61 -7.92
C ASP A 30 -19.52 10.47 -8.11
N PHE A 31 -18.47 10.71 -8.88
CA PHE A 31 -17.37 9.77 -9.04
C PHE A 31 -16.55 9.67 -7.75
N MET A 32 -16.21 10.80 -7.13
CA MET A 32 -15.45 10.82 -5.87
C MET A 32 -16.21 10.15 -4.73
N ALA A 33 -17.52 10.39 -4.60
CA ALA A 33 -18.36 9.71 -3.60
C ALA A 33 -18.43 8.20 -3.83
N LYS A 34 -18.39 7.73 -5.09
CA LYS A 34 -18.31 6.29 -5.40
C LYS A 34 -16.96 5.69 -5.04
N ILE A 35 -15.87 6.40 -5.31
CA ILE A 35 -14.53 5.97 -4.91
C ILE A 35 -14.42 5.89 -3.39
N GLU A 36 -14.94 6.88 -2.67
CA GLU A 36 -14.97 6.88 -1.21
C GLU A 36 -15.78 5.68 -0.68
N LYS A 37 -16.94 5.39 -1.25
CA LYS A 37 -17.73 4.21 -0.89
C LYS A 37 -17.03 2.88 -1.19
N ILE A 38 -16.30 2.79 -2.31
CA ILE A 38 -15.49 1.60 -2.63
C ILE A 38 -14.39 1.44 -1.59
N LYS A 39 -13.68 2.52 -1.24
CA LYS A 39 -12.69 2.51 -0.17
C LYS A 39 -13.33 2.06 1.14
N GLU A 40 -14.46 2.63 1.57
CA GLU A 40 -15.16 2.17 2.78
C GLU A 40 -15.45 0.67 2.78
N LEU A 41 -15.88 0.11 1.65
CA LEU A 41 -16.12 -1.33 1.52
C LEU A 41 -14.82 -2.16 1.65
N GLU A 42 -13.70 -1.69 1.11
CA GLU A 42 -12.39 -2.35 1.22
C GLU A 42 -11.88 -2.39 2.66
N TYR A 43 -12.14 -1.34 3.44
CA TYR A 43 -11.78 -1.26 4.87
C TYR A 43 -12.90 -1.70 5.81
N THR A 44 -13.99 -2.25 5.28
CA THR A 44 -15.07 -2.80 6.12
C THR A 44 -14.65 -4.16 6.65
N LYS A 45 -14.54 -4.28 7.98
CA LYS A 45 -14.25 -5.53 8.67
C LYS A 45 -15.44 -6.00 9.50
N PRO A 46 -15.59 -7.31 9.71
CA PRO A 46 -16.65 -7.83 10.56
C PRO A 46 -16.24 -7.69 12.04
N LYS A 47 -17.12 -7.12 12.86
CA LYS A 47 -16.85 -6.76 14.26
C LYS A 47 -16.99 -7.93 15.24
N ASN A 48 -17.95 -8.81 14.98
CA ASN A 48 -18.34 -9.89 15.90
C ASN A 48 -18.18 -11.29 15.28
N LEU A 49 -17.29 -11.45 14.29
CA LEU A 49 -17.22 -12.68 13.49
C LEU A 49 -16.71 -13.88 14.29
N GLU A 50 -15.64 -13.73 15.07
CA GLU A 50 -14.92 -14.86 15.68
C GLU A 50 -15.81 -15.71 16.60
N ASP A 51 -16.68 -15.05 17.37
CA ASP A 51 -17.63 -15.71 18.26
C ASP A 51 -19.03 -15.87 17.68
N HIS A 52 -19.22 -15.45 16.44
CA HIS A 52 -20.52 -15.54 15.78
C HIS A 52 -20.98 -17.00 15.66
N PRO A 53 -22.26 -17.31 15.93
CA PRO A 53 -22.78 -18.68 15.78
C PRO A 53 -22.57 -19.29 14.39
N SER A 54 -22.43 -18.46 13.35
CA SER A 54 -22.11 -18.88 11.98
C SER A 54 -20.70 -19.44 11.79
N GLN A 55 -19.75 -19.06 12.66
CA GLN A 55 -18.38 -19.57 12.65
C GLN A 55 -18.19 -20.78 13.56
N LYS A 56 -19.23 -21.20 14.30
CA LYS A 56 -19.16 -22.41 15.11
C LYS A 56 -19.27 -23.65 14.22
N LEU A 57 -18.58 -24.71 14.63
CA LEU A 57 -18.50 -25.95 13.89
C LEU A 57 -19.88 -26.61 13.80
N TYR A 58 -20.28 -26.97 12.60
CA TYR A 58 -21.49 -27.74 12.31
C TYR A 58 -21.19 -29.24 12.32
N ALA A 59 -20.20 -29.67 11.55
CA ALA A 59 -19.80 -31.07 11.46
C ALA A 59 -18.36 -31.23 11.01
N GLU A 60 -17.80 -32.40 11.31
CA GLU A 60 -16.55 -32.87 10.72
C GLU A 60 -16.83 -34.07 9.81
N VAL A 61 -16.11 -34.17 8.70
CA VAL A 61 -16.08 -35.38 7.88
C VAL A 61 -14.81 -36.15 8.22
N VAL A 62 -14.97 -37.40 8.62
CA VAL A 62 -13.90 -38.28 9.08
C VAL A 62 -13.75 -39.45 8.12
N VAL A 63 -12.53 -39.67 7.63
CA VAL A 63 -12.14 -40.82 6.78
C VAL A 63 -11.01 -41.53 7.50
N ASP A 64 -11.13 -42.84 7.72
CA ASP A 64 -10.12 -43.66 8.42
C ASP A 64 -9.68 -43.06 9.78
N GLY A 65 -10.63 -42.47 10.52
CA GLY A 65 -10.37 -41.84 11.82
C GLY A 65 -9.67 -40.48 11.76
N LYS A 66 -9.47 -39.90 10.56
CA LYS A 66 -8.88 -38.56 10.37
C LYS A 66 -9.91 -37.58 9.84
N THR A 67 -9.97 -36.39 10.45
CA THR A 67 -10.80 -35.29 9.95
C THR A 67 -10.23 -34.78 8.63
N VAL A 68 -11.00 -34.92 7.55
CA VAL A 68 -10.63 -34.48 6.19
C VAL A 68 -11.31 -33.17 5.79
N ALA A 69 -12.39 -32.81 6.47
CA ALA A 69 -13.08 -31.54 6.30
C ALA A 69 -13.78 -31.11 7.59
N LYS A 70 -13.80 -29.80 7.84
CA LYS A 70 -14.61 -29.15 8.86
C LYS A 70 -15.63 -28.28 8.15
N LEU A 71 -16.87 -28.32 8.63
CA LEU A 71 -17.96 -27.51 8.09
C LEU A 71 -18.54 -26.67 9.19
N TYR A 72 -18.78 -25.39 8.90
CA TYR A 72 -19.27 -24.40 9.84
C TYR A 72 -20.76 -24.14 9.61
N ASN A 73 -21.44 -23.60 10.63
CA ASN A 73 -22.88 -23.30 10.54
C ASN A 73 -23.21 -22.31 9.42
N SER A 74 -22.27 -21.50 8.96
CA SER A 74 -22.40 -20.63 7.77
C SER A 74 -22.52 -21.41 6.46
N GLY A 75 -22.17 -22.70 6.44
CA GLY A 75 -22.00 -23.50 5.24
C GLY A 75 -20.58 -23.47 4.68
N VAL A 76 -19.69 -22.60 5.18
CA VAL A 76 -18.27 -22.58 4.81
C VAL A 76 -17.61 -23.90 5.24
N MET A 77 -16.68 -24.39 4.42
CA MET A 77 -15.87 -25.55 4.77
C MET A 77 -14.39 -25.22 4.79
N GLU A 78 -13.65 -25.96 5.61
CA GLU A 78 -12.20 -25.97 5.68
C GLU A 78 -11.72 -27.39 5.37
N THR A 79 -10.77 -27.52 4.45
CA THR A 79 -10.23 -28.81 4.04
C THR A 79 -8.79 -28.65 3.55
N SER A 80 -8.04 -29.75 3.52
CA SER A 80 -6.68 -29.75 2.95
C SER A 80 -6.70 -29.74 1.42
N ASN A 81 -5.65 -29.22 0.79
CA ASN A 81 -5.52 -29.23 -0.68
C ASN A 81 -5.65 -30.64 -1.29
N ALA A 82 -5.15 -31.66 -0.59
CA ALA A 82 -5.23 -33.06 -1.03
C ALA A 82 -6.67 -33.60 -1.04
N ALA A 83 -7.48 -33.18 -0.07
CA ALA A 83 -8.90 -33.51 -0.01
C ALA A 83 -9.69 -32.68 -1.04
N TYR A 84 -9.39 -31.37 -1.15
CA TYR A 84 -10.02 -30.46 -2.10
C TYR A 84 -9.93 -30.97 -3.55
N GLY A 85 -8.79 -31.49 -3.99
CA GLY A 85 -8.63 -32.04 -5.35
C GLY A 85 -9.61 -33.18 -5.69
N LYS A 86 -10.13 -33.90 -4.69
CA LYS A 86 -11.11 -34.99 -4.86
C LYS A 86 -12.56 -34.51 -4.80
N ILE A 87 -12.81 -33.37 -4.16
CA ILE A 87 -14.15 -32.82 -3.93
C ILE A 87 -14.41 -31.50 -4.68
N SER A 88 -13.45 -31.00 -5.45
CA SER A 88 -13.55 -29.73 -6.19
C SER A 88 -14.73 -29.67 -7.17
N LYS A 89 -15.23 -30.82 -7.63
CA LYS A 89 -16.44 -30.91 -8.45
C LYS A 89 -17.74 -30.70 -7.67
N LEU A 90 -17.71 -30.87 -6.34
CA LEU A 90 -18.82 -30.58 -5.43
C LEU A 90 -18.91 -29.09 -5.09
N ASP A 91 -17.81 -28.34 -5.26
CA ASP A 91 -17.81 -26.89 -5.04
C ASP A 91 -18.63 -26.13 -6.09
N SER A 92 -18.98 -26.80 -7.20
CA SER A 92 -19.88 -26.32 -8.24
C SER A 92 -21.35 -26.66 -8.00
N VAL A 93 -21.72 -27.19 -6.83
CA VAL A 93 -23.12 -27.31 -6.44
C VAL A 93 -23.68 -25.89 -6.37
N SER A 94 -24.38 -25.50 -7.45
CA SER A 94 -25.25 -24.33 -7.48
C SER A 94 -26.12 -24.41 -6.24
N ASP A 95 -26.05 -23.40 -5.38
CA ASP A 95 -26.68 -23.42 -4.06
C ASP A 95 -28.14 -22.97 -4.16
N PRO A 96 -29.14 -23.87 -4.14
CA PRO A 96 -30.54 -23.47 -4.14
C PRO A 96 -31.01 -22.90 -2.78
N GLN A 97 -30.21 -23.00 -1.71
CA GLN A 97 -30.62 -22.69 -0.33
C GLN A 97 -29.88 -21.50 0.30
N GLY A 98 -28.76 -21.06 -0.27
CA GLY A 98 -27.93 -19.97 0.24
C GLY A 98 -27.07 -20.41 1.44
N SER A 99 -26.63 -19.44 2.25
CA SER A 99 -25.77 -19.72 3.41
C SER A 99 -26.54 -20.37 4.57
N GLY A 100 -25.81 -21.14 5.40
CA GLY A 100 -26.33 -21.68 6.65
C GLY A 100 -26.12 -23.18 6.85
N PRO A 101 -26.74 -23.75 7.91
CA PRO A 101 -26.49 -25.14 8.32
C PRO A 101 -27.05 -26.17 7.34
N ALA A 102 -28.04 -25.81 6.51
CA ALA A 102 -28.57 -26.70 5.48
C ALA A 102 -27.51 -26.95 4.38
N LEU A 103 -26.81 -25.88 3.96
CA LEU A 103 -25.66 -26.00 3.06
C LEU A 103 -24.52 -26.80 3.70
N ALA A 104 -24.23 -26.53 4.99
CA ALA A 104 -23.24 -27.29 5.74
C ALA A 104 -23.56 -28.80 5.76
N GLN A 105 -24.83 -29.15 5.97
CA GLN A 105 -25.28 -30.54 5.93
C GLN A 105 -25.06 -31.18 4.57
N GLN A 106 -25.54 -30.53 3.52
CA GLN A 106 -25.43 -31.05 2.16
C GLN A 106 -23.96 -31.31 1.79
N ARG A 107 -23.08 -30.32 2.05
CA ARG A 107 -21.66 -30.45 1.79
C ARG A 107 -21.06 -31.60 2.59
N ALA A 108 -21.36 -31.73 3.88
CA ALA A 108 -20.83 -32.80 4.72
C ALA A 108 -21.18 -34.18 4.17
N GLU A 109 -22.44 -34.36 3.75
CA GLU A 109 -22.94 -35.61 3.16
C GLU A 109 -22.26 -35.93 1.83
N GLU A 110 -22.12 -34.93 0.94
CA GLU A 110 -21.48 -35.11 -0.36
C GLU A 110 -19.99 -35.43 -0.23
N ILE A 111 -19.28 -34.76 0.68
CA ILE A 111 -17.86 -35.02 0.96
C ILE A 111 -17.69 -36.42 1.56
N ALA A 112 -18.51 -36.79 2.53
CA ALA A 112 -18.48 -38.12 3.12
C ALA A 112 -18.73 -39.19 2.05
N LYS A 113 -19.70 -38.98 1.17
CA LYS A 113 -19.98 -39.88 0.04
C LYS A 113 -18.82 -39.96 -0.95
N ALA A 114 -18.20 -38.84 -1.30
CA ALA A 114 -17.10 -38.79 -2.26
C ALA A 114 -15.81 -39.42 -1.73
N LEU A 115 -15.55 -39.29 -0.43
CA LEU A 115 -14.31 -39.74 0.21
C LEU A 115 -14.45 -41.07 0.95
N GLY A 116 -15.66 -41.66 0.99
CA GLY A 116 -15.94 -42.87 1.77
C GLY A 116 -15.86 -42.63 3.28
N GLY A 117 -16.15 -41.42 3.72
CA GLY A 117 -16.08 -40.99 5.12
C GLY A 117 -17.42 -41.05 5.84
N THR A 118 -17.41 -40.57 7.08
CA THR A 118 -18.58 -40.41 7.94
C THR A 118 -18.70 -38.97 8.41
N VAL A 119 -19.94 -38.50 8.60
CA VAL A 119 -20.22 -37.17 9.15
C VAL A 119 -20.36 -37.29 10.66
N VAL A 120 -19.56 -36.51 11.39
CA VAL A 120 -19.61 -36.39 12.85
C VAL A 120 -20.16 -35.00 13.18
N MET A 121 -21.37 -34.97 13.74
CA MET A 121 -22.04 -33.71 14.10
C MET A 121 -21.37 -33.06 15.30
N SER A 122 -21.24 -31.73 15.26
CA SER A 122 -20.79 -30.92 16.38
C SER A 122 -21.92 -30.69 17.39
N LYS A 123 -21.57 -30.49 18.66
CA LYS A 123 -22.50 -30.02 19.69
C LYS A 123 -23.05 -28.61 19.41
N ASP A 124 -22.31 -27.82 18.63
CA ASP A 124 -22.63 -26.43 18.28
C ASP A 124 -23.37 -26.34 16.93
N ALA A 125 -23.77 -27.48 16.36
CA ALA A 125 -24.52 -27.54 15.12
C ALA A 125 -25.90 -26.89 15.27
N LEU A 126 -26.19 -25.90 14.43
CA LEU A 126 -27.47 -25.22 14.42
C LEU A 126 -28.47 -25.92 13.50
N THR A 127 -29.71 -26.02 13.96
CA THR A 127 -30.86 -26.35 13.10
C THR A 127 -31.27 -25.14 12.26
N PRO A 128 -32.01 -25.32 11.14
CA PRO A 128 -32.57 -24.21 10.37
C PRO A 128 -33.39 -23.22 11.22
N ALA A 129 -34.13 -23.71 12.21
CA ALA A 129 -34.92 -22.88 13.12
C ALA A 129 -34.06 -22.06 14.10
N GLN A 130 -32.90 -22.57 14.51
CA GLN A 130 -31.94 -21.82 15.32
C GLN A 130 -31.17 -20.81 14.46
N TRP A 131 -30.82 -21.18 13.23
CA TRP A 131 -30.16 -20.30 12.26
C TRP A 131 -30.97 -19.04 11.97
N ALA A 132 -32.28 -19.17 11.80
CA ALA A 132 -33.17 -18.02 11.60
C ALA A 132 -33.20 -17.02 12.77
N LYS A 133 -32.66 -17.39 13.93
CA LYS A 133 -32.56 -16.54 15.13
C LYS A 133 -31.14 -16.04 15.40
N VAL A 134 -30.18 -16.43 14.57
CA VAL A 134 -28.79 -15.97 14.69
C VAL A 134 -28.78 -14.47 14.36
N PRO A 135 -28.16 -13.62 15.20
CA PRO A 135 -28.03 -12.20 14.90
C PRO A 135 -27.26 -12.00 13.58
N PRO A 136 -27.45 -10.88 12.88
CA PRO A 136 -26.61 -10.56 11.74
C PRO A 136 -25.17 -10.30 12.18
N VAL A 137 -24.22 -10.58 11.29
CA VAL A 137 -22.83 -10.14 11.47
C VAL A 137 -22.80 -8.61 11.39
N GLU A 138 -22.19 -7.99 12.39
CA GLU A 138 -21.97 -6.55 12.40
C GLU A 138 -20.69 -6.21 11.65
N PHE A 139 -20.71 -5.12 10.91
CA PHE A 139 -19.58 -4.64 10.13
C PHE A 139 -19.23 -3.22 10.55
N GLU A 140 -17.94 -2.90 10.56
CA GLU A 140 -17.43 -1.56 10.84
C GLU A 140 -16.34 -1.19 9.85
N VAL A 141 -16.24 0.09 9.50
CA VAL A 141 -15.17 0.61 8.66
C VAL A 141 -13.95 0.90 9.53
N ASP A 142 -12.79 0.36 9.17
CA ASP A 142 -11.52 0.68 9.80
C ASP A 142 -10.96 2.01 9.25
N TYR A 143 -11.51 3.12 9.75
CA TYR A 143 -11.09 4.46 9.34
C TYR A 143 -9.62 4.75 9.64
N ALA A 144 -9.04 4.12 10.65
CA ALA A 144 -7.63 4.31 10.99
C ALA A 144 -6.72 3.68 9.93
N ALA A 145 -7.00 2.44 9.52
CA ALA A 145 -6.29 1.79 8.43
C ALA A 145 -6.47 2.54 7.10
N MET A 146 -7.70 2.96 6.79
CA MET A 146 -8.00 3.73 5.58
C MET A 146 -7.23 5.05 5.54
N ALA A 147 -7.15 5.77 6.67
CA ALA A 147 -6.40 7.02 6.75
C ALA A 147 -4.88 6.79 6.62
N ALA A 148 -4.36 5.72 7.21
CA ALA A 148 -2.94 5.38 7.12
C ALA A 148 -2.52 5.03 5.68
N ASP A 149 -3.32 4.24 4.96
CA ASP A 149 -3.03 3.94 3.55
C ASP A 149 -3.19 5.18 2.66
N ALA A 150 -4.20 6.02 2.90
CA ALA A 150 -4.33 7.29 2.19
C ALA A 150 -3.11 8.21 2.42
N ALA A 151 -2.57 8.23 3.64
CA ALA A 151 -1.36 8.98 3.95
C ALA A 151 -0.14 8.40 3.20
N ARG A 152 0.01 7.08 3.12
CA ARG A 152 1.09 6.43 2.36
C ARG A 152 0.98 6.71 0.85
N GLU A 153 -0.21 6.58 0.26
CA GLU A 153 -0.48 6.94 -1.13
C GLU A 153 -0.08 8.41 -1.41
N SER A 154 -0.36 9.31 -0.46
CA SER A 154 -0.02 10.73 -0.61
C SER A 154 1.49 10.99 -0.58
N VAL A 155 2.26 10.23 0.19
CA VAL A 155 3.72 10.34 0.24
C VAL A 155 4.33 9.78 -1.05
N GLU A 156 3.90 8.59 -1.48
CA GLU A 156 4.37 7.98 -2.73
C GLU A 156 4.07 8.86 -3.96
N ALA A 157 2.89 9.48 -3.99
CA ALA A 157 2.53 10.42 -5.05
C ALA A 157 3.42 11.68 -5.05
N ARG A 158 3.78 12.18 -3.87
CA ARG A 158 4.69 13.33 -3.72
C ARG A 158 6.08 12.97 -4.19
N ASP A 159 6.62 11.84 -3.76
CA ASP A 159 7.96 11.38 -4.13
C ASP A 159 8.07 11.12 -5.65
N GLY A 160 7.09 10.42 -6.23
CA GLY A 160 7.05 10.18 -7.68
C GLY A 160 6.90 11.47 -8.50
N SER A 161 6.16 12.47 -7.98
CA SER A 161 6.05 13.77 -8.63
C SER A 161 7.36 14.57 -8.55
N ALA A 162 8.06 14.52 -7.41
CA ALA A 162 9.34 15.18 -7.21
C ALA A 162 10.40 14.59 -8.14
N GLU A 163 10.49 13.25 -8.23
CA GLU A 163 11.39 12.58 -9.18
C GLU A 163 11.12 12.98 -10.63
N THR A 164 9.84 13.07 -11.02
CA THR A 164 9.45 13.42 -12.39
C THR A 164 9.81 14.86 -12.72
N LEU A 165 9.59 15.79 -11.78
CA LEU A 165 9.97 17.19 -11.93
C LEU A 165 11.50 17.33 -12.05
N VAL A 166 12.26 16.62 -11.21
CA VAL A 166 13.73 16.59 -11.27
C VAL A 166 14.22 16.04 -12.61
N LYS A 167 13.71 14.87 -13.06
CA LYS A 167 14.05 14.28 -14.36
C LYS A 167 13.73 15.24 -15.51
N THR A 168 12.60 15.95 -15.45
CA THR A 168 12.22 16.95 -16.47
C THR A 168 13.19 18.14 -16.48
N GLN A 169 13.59 18.64 -15.31
CA GLN A 169 14.54 19.74 -15.18
C GLN A 169 15.94 19.37 -15.71
N ILE A 170 16.40 18.14 -15.46
CA ILE A 170 17.67 17.60 -15.97
C ILE A 170 17.65 17.50 -17.51
N ILE A 171 16.57 16.99 -18.09
CA ILE A 171 16.42 16.90 -19.55
C ILE A 171 16.42 18.29 -20.19
N ALA A 172 15.81 19.29 -19.54
CA ALA A 172 15.78 20.67 -20.01
C ALA A 172 17.15 21.37 -19.92
N THR A 173 18.00 21.00 -18.96
CA THR A 173 19.34 21.58 -18.77
C THR A 173 20.41 20.90 -19.66
N GLN A 174 20.33 19.58 -19.88
CA GLN A 174 21.25 18.85 -20.76
C GLN A 174 21.13 19.21 -22.26
N GLN A 175 20.02 19.81 -22.69
CA GLN A 175 19.89 20.29 -24.08
C GLN A 175 20.66 21.59 -24.38
N ASN A 176 21.32 22.20 -23.39
CA ASN A 176 21.95 23.52 -23.55
C ASN A 176 23.49 23.55 -23.40
N GLU A 177 24.19 22.42 -23.30
CA GLU A 177 25.65 22.44 -23.11
C GLU A 177 26.39 21.65 -24.19
N GLY A 178 27.12 22.39 -25.03
CA GLY A 178 28.20 21.87 -25.86
C GLY A 178 29.49 21.75 -25.03
N ALA A 179 30.15 20.59 -25.15
CA ALA A 179 31.43 20.22 -24.53
C ALA A 179 32.60 21.19 -24.85
N PRO A 180 33.73 21.24 -24.09
CA PRO A 180 34.56 20.04 -23.83
C PRO A 180 35.38 19.91 -22.51
N GLU A 181 35.73 18.64 -22.24
CA GLU A 181 36.96 18.03 -21.66
C GLU A 181 37.36 18.13 -20.16
N GLU A 182 37.72 16.95 -19.61
CA GLU A 182 37.98 16.58 -18.19
C GLU A 182 39.35 17.03 -17.62
N PRO A 183 39.65 16.84 -16.29
CA PRO A 183 40.04 15.51 -15.77
C PRO A 183 39.49 15.10 -14.37
N GLU A 184 39.41 13.78 -14.22
CA GLU A 184 39.27 12.89 -13.04
C GLU A 184 39.49 13.47 -11.62
N GLU A 185 38.40 13.58 -10.84
CA GLU A 185 38.30 13.23 -9.41
C GLU A 185 36.91 12.58 -9.21
N GLU A 186 36.69 11.77 -8.17
CA GLU A 186 35.41 11.07 -7.96
C GLU A 186 34.25 12.06 -7.81
N THR A 187 33.65 12.45 -8.95
CA THR A 187 32.58 13.44 -8.98
C THR A 187 31.32 12.74 -8.51
N HIS A 188 30.98 12.88 -7.23
CA HIS A 188 29.58 12.91 -6.85
C HIS A 188 28.93 13.95 -7.75
N SER A 189 28.04 13.49 -8.63
CA SER A 189 27.34 14.40 -9.54
C SER A 189 26.62 15.44 -8.69
N VAL A 190 26.46 16.67 -9.19
CA VAL A 190 25.58 17.66 -8.54
C VAL A 190 24.18 17.07 -8.31
N VAL A 191 23.80 16.06 -9.12
CA VAL A 191 22.60 15.25 -8.95
C VAL A 191 22.67 14.35 -7.71
N ASP A 192 23.81 13.72 -7.43
CA ASP A 192 24.00 12.87 -6.25
C ASP A 192 23.98 13.71 -4.97
N GLU A 193 24.66 14.86 -4.96
CA GLU A 193 24.64 15.80 -3.84
C GLU A 193 23.23 16.34 -3.57
N PHE A 194 22.46 16.62 -4.63
CA PHE A 194 21.08 17.07 -4.50
C PHE A 194 20.15 15.96 -4.01
N LEU A 195 20.30 14.73 -4.51
CA LEU A 195 19.50 13.58 -4.08
C LEU A 195 19.78 13.21 -2.63
N GLU A 196 21.05 13.24 -2.22
CA GLU A 196 21.46 13.02 -0.84
C GLU A 196 20.87 14.11 0.07
N PHE A 197 20.99 15.39 -0.32
CA PHE A 197 20.37 16.50 0.40
C PHE A 197 18.84 16.39 0.47
N ALA A 198 18.17 15.97 -0.61
CA ALA A 198 16.71 15.81 -0.63
C ALA A 198 16.23 14.66 0.25
N SER A 199 17.05 13.61 0.41
CA SER A 199 16.75 12.40 1.18
C SER A 199 16.97 12.57 2.69
N MET A 200 17.69 13.62 3.12
CA MET A 200 17.89 13.94 4.54
C MET A 200 16.58 14.30 5.24
N SER A 201 16.45 13.87 6.50
CA SER A 201 15.36 14.29 7.38
C SER A 201 15.40 15.81 7.62
N TYR A 202 14.26 16.38 8.04
CA TYR A 202 14.16 17.83 8.28
C TYR A 202 15.23 18.34 9.25
N GLU A 203 15.49 17.59 10.32
CA GLU A 203 16.51 17.91 11.32
C GLU A 203 17.93 17.88 10.73
N GLU A 204 18.23 16.90 9.88
CA GLU A 204 19.51 16.77 9.18
C GLU A 204 19.73 17.90 8.16
N LYS A 205 18.69 18.33 7.44
CA LYS A 205 18.76 19.47 6.52
C LYS A 205 19.05 20.79 7.24
N VAL A 206 18.38 21.03 8.37
CA VAL A 206 18.61 22.25 9.17
C VAL A 206 20.02 22.26 9.76
N ARG A 207 20.50 21.11 10.26
CA ARG A 207 21.88 20.95 10.73
C ARG A 207 22.90 21.23 9.63
N ALA A 208 22.73 20.66 8.44
CA ALA A 208 23.62 20.87 7.30
C ALA A 208 23.63 22.35 6.84
N MET A 209 22.47 23.02 6.82
CA MET A 209 22.39 24.44 6.49
C MET A 209 23.10 25.32 7.52
N ILE A 210 22.98 24.99 8.82
CA ILE A 210 23.63 25.78 9.88
C ILE A 210 25.15 25.61 9.82
N LEU A 211 25.66 24.39 9.63
CA LEU A 211 27.09 24.11 9.47
C LEU A 211 27.66 24.84 8.25
N LYS A 212 26.95 24.79 7.12
CA LYS A 212 27.29 25.55 5.91
C LYS A 212 27.30 27.06 6.17
N SER A 213 26.34 27.59 6.94
CA SER A 213 26.30 29.01 7.33
C SER A 213 27.40 29.41 8.31
N ALA A 214 27.88 28.46 9.11
CA ALA A 214 29.00 28.64 10.02
C ALA A 214 30.35 28.52 9.31
N GLY A 215 30.36 28.07 8.05
CA GLY A 215 31.57 27.86 7.26
C GLY A 215 32.41 26.69 7.77
N VAL A 216 31.77 25.67 8.37
CA VAL A 216 32.41 24.49 8.95
C VAL A 216 31.78 23.25 8.35
N THR A 217 32.58 22.31 7.89
CA THR A 217 32.09 21.01 7.39
C THR A 217 31.87 20.01 8.53
N GLU A 218 31.11 18.94 8.30
CA GLU A 218 30.89 17.89 9.32
C GLU A 218 32.22 17.23 9.75
N GLU A 219 33.18 17.13 8.82
CA GLU A 219 34.53 16.60 9.08
C GLU A 219 35.36 17.57 9.93
N GLU A 220 35.28 18.87 9.66
CA GLU A 220 35.93 19.92 10.45
C GLU A 220 35.33 20.00 11.86
N LEU A 221 34.00 19.85 11.99
CA LEU A 221 33.30 19.78 13.27
C LEU A 221 33.77 18.57 14.10
N ALA A 222 33.98 17.41 13.45
CA ALA A 222 34.48 16.20 14.10
C ALA A 222 35.95 16.35 14.54
N ALA A 223 36.75 17.15 13.83
CA ALA A 223 38.15 17.43 14.12
C ALA A 223 38.36 18.55 15.16
N MET A 224 37.33 19.32 15.50
CA MET A 224 37.38 20.40 16.49
C MET A 224 37.53 19.89 17.93
N SER A 225 38.05 20.76 18.81
CA SER A 225 38.16 20.45 20.23
C SER A 225 36.77 20.29 20.88
N PRO A 226 36.63 19.47 21.96
CA PRO A 226 35.32 19.18 22.55
C PRO A 226 34.53 20.42 23.01
N GLU A 227 35.22 21.47 23.45
CA GLU A 227 34.59 22.74 23.86
C GLU A 227 34.08 23.55 22.66
N GLU A 228 34.78 23.53 21.53
CA GLU A 228 34.39 24.25 20.32
C GLU A 228 33.24 23.53 19.61
N ARG A 229 33.29 22.20 19.58
CA ARG A 229 32.20 21.37 19.06
C ARG A 229 30.91 21.55 19.86
N ALA A 230 31.00 21.58 21.20
CA ALA A 230 29.84 21.82 22.06
C ALA A 230 29.17 23.18 21.81
N LYS A 231 29.95 24.25 21.60
CA LYS A 231 29.41 25.58 21.28
C LYS A 231 28.71 25.63 19.92
N ILE A 232 29.22 24.90 18.94
CA ILE A 232 28.62 24.83 17.61
C ILE A 232 27.35 23.99 17.65
N GLU A 233 27.37 22.84 18.34
CA GLU A 233 26.20 21.98 18.54
C GLU A 233 25.08 22.67 19.34
N GLU A 234 25.43 23.47 20.35
CA GLU A 234 24.46 24.26 21.13
C GLU A 234 23.78 25.32 20.24
N LYS A 235 24.57 26.02 19.41
CA LYS A 235 24.06 27.01 18.45
C LYS A 235 23.23 26.38 17.33
N ILE A 236 23.54 25.14 16.93
CA ILE A 236 22.74 24.36 16.00
C ILE A 236 21.40 24.01 16.64
N ARG A 237 21.41 23.52 17.88
CA ARG A 237 20.20 23.17 18.62
C ARG A 237 19.26 24.36 18.81
N GLU A 238 19.79 25.50 19.23
CA GLU A 238 19.01 26.73 19.45
C GLU A 238 18.34 27.19 18.14
N LYS A 239 19.08 27.18 17.02
CA LYS A 239 18.54 27.57 15.71
C LYS A 239 17.55 26.56 15.13
N VAL A 240 17.72 25.27 15.39
CA VAL A 240 16.75 24.23 15.00
C VAL A 240 15.45 24.43 15.78
N GLU A 241 15.53 24.67 17.08
CA GLU A 241 14.36 24.91 17.94
C GLU A 241 13.63 26.22 17.57
N GLU A 242 14.38 27.27 17.21
CA GLU A 242 13.84 28.54 16.69
C GLU A 242 13.14 28.35 15.33
N ALA A 243 13.75 27.63 14.39
CA ALA A 243 13.17 27.37 13.06
C ALA A 243 11.91 26.50 13.13
N VAL A 244 11.87 25.52 14.03
CA VAL A 244 10.71 24.65 14.27
C VAL A 244 9.55 25.44 14.89
N ASN A 245 9.82 26.37 15.82
CA ASN A 245 8.77 27.18 16.46
C ASN A 245 8.26 28.34 15.60
N ASN A 246 9.09 28.96 14.75
CA ASN A 246 8.69 30.10 13.92
C ASN A 246 8.13 29.73 12.54
N GLY A 247 8.22 28.47 12.12
CA GLY A 247 7.65 28.00 10.84
C GLY A 247 8.26 28.65 9.59
N GLU A 248 9.48 29.21 9.70
CA GLU A 248 10.07 30.11 8.70
C GLU A 248 10.61 29.39 7.44
N PHE A 249 10.41 28.07 7.33
CA PHE A 249 10.82 27.27 6.18
C PHE A 249 9.78 26.21 5.78
N ALA A 250 8.49 26.53 5.94
CA ALA A 250 7.35 25.75 5.42
C ALA A 250 6.95 26.19 4.00
#